data_AF-A0A7C3SPW5-F1
#
_entry.id   AF-A0A7C3SPW5-F1
#
_cell.length_a   1.000
_cell.length_b   1.000
_cell.length_c   1.000
_cell.angle_alpha   90.00
_cell.angle_beta   90.00
_cell.angle_gamma   90.00
#
_symmetry.space_group_name_H-M   'P 1'
#
loop_
_entity.id
_entity.type
_entity.pdbx_description
1 polymer ?
#
loop_
_entity_poly.entity_id
_entity_poly.type
_entity_poly.pdbx_seq_one_letter_code
_entity_poly.pdbx_strand_id
1 'polypeptide(L)'
;DDPVNPPEHYSRHKVECENMIKKSNLEWCIYRLAASLPINLKLDVGMFDVPLNNRMEYVHTKDVGYAIAKGVRSENIWRKVLLIGGGPRCQYYYREIVEKVLEGIGVGMLPEEAFSNVPFATDWMDTKESEELLHYQRRTIDDYVEDVKKSLGFRLFFIKLFRPTIRYLLLKKSPYYKKRPISLRIIWEGYKL
;
A
#
# COMPACT_ATOMS: atom_id res chain seq x y z
N ASP A 1 15.84 15.89 -10.37
CA ASP A 1 14.38 15.69 -10.38
C ASP A 1 13.96 14.90 -11.60
N ASP A 2 13.26 13.79 -11.35
CA ASP A 2 12.68 12.99 -12.43
C ASP A 2 11.45 13.68 -13.02
N PRO A 3 11.26 13.62 -14.34
CA PRO A 3 10.09 14.22 -14.99
C PRO A 3 8.81 13.50 -14.56
N VAL A 4 7.78 14.28 -14.22
CA VAL A 4 6.48 13.74 -13.80
C VAL A 4 5.66 13.35 -15.04
N ASN A 5 5.32 12.07 -15.18
CA ASN A 5 4.54 11.54 -16.30
C ASN A 5 3.30 10.75 -15.80
N PRO A 6 2.23 11.44 -15.37
CA PRO A 6 1.06 10.81 -14.76
C PRO A 6 0.23 10.06 -15.82
N PRO A 7 0.03 8.74 -15.69
CA PRO A 7 -0.63 7.96 -16.74
C PRO A 7 -2.14 8.19 -16.78
N GLU A 8 -2.76 8.47 -15.64
CA GLU A 8 -4.21 8.46 -15.47
C GLU A 8 -4.78 9.78 -14.91
N HIS A 9 -6.10 9.94 -14.97
CA HIS A 9 -6.77 11.22 -14.69
C HIS A 9 -6.54 11.73 -13.26
N TYR A 10 -6.58 10.86 -12.26
CA TYR A 10 -6.39 11.22 -10.86
C TYR A 10 -4.99 11.81 -10.62
N SER A 11 -3.94 11.15 -11.10
CA SER A 11 -2.55 11.61 -11.00
C SER A 11 -2.31 12.89 -11.82
N ARG A 12 -2.94 13.04 -13.00
CA ARG A 12 -2.92 14.31 -13.75
C ARG A 12 -3.49 15.46 -12.93
N HIS A 13 -4.66 15.27 -12.31
CA HIS A 13 -5.27 16.29 -11.46
C HIS A 13 -4.41 16.60 -10.23
N LYS A 14 -3.77 15.59 -9.61
CA LYS A 14 -2.84 15.82 -8.49
C LYS A 14 -1.66 16.69 -8.90
N VAL A 15 -1.06 16.43 -10.05
CA VAL A 15 0.05 17.24 -10.59
C VAL A 15 -0.40 18.66 -10.91
N GLU A 16 -1.60 18.84 -11.45
CA GLU A 16 -2.18 20.16 -11.68
C GLU A 16 -2.35 20.94 -10.36
N CYS A 17 -2.89 20.30 -9.32
CA CYS A 17 -3.00 20.90 -7.99
C CYS A 17 -1.63 21.27 -7.39
N GLU A 18 -0.63 20.41 -7.52
CA GLU A 18 0.74 20.75 -7.09
C GLU A 18 1.26 22.00 -7.80
N ASN A 19 1.02 22.13 -9.11
CA ASN A 19 1.42 23.29 -9.89
C ASN A 19 0.67 24.57 -9.47
N MET A 20 -0.62 24.46 -9.12
CA MET A 20 -1.39 25.59 -8.57
C MET A 20 -0.79 26.08 -7.24
N ILE A 21 -0.45 25.15 -6.33
CA ILE A 21 0.20 25.47 -5.06
C ILE A 21 1.56 26.14 -5.30
N LYS A 22 2.39 25.55 -6.19
CA LYS A 22 3.72 26.08 -6.53
C LYS A 22 3.70 27.50 -7.08
N LYS A 23 2.70 27.82 -7.92
CA LYS A 23 2.51 29.15 -8.54
C LYS A 23 1.82 30.16 -7.62
N SER A 24 1.32 29.73 -6.46
CA SER A 24 0.69 30.63 -5.51
C SER A 24 1.72 31.46 -4.73
N ASN A 25 1.27 32.56 -4.14
CA ASN A 25 2.07 33.38 -3.23
C ASN A 25 2.17 32.79 -1.80
N LEU A 26 1.60 31.61 -1.55
CA LEU A 26 1.63 30.95 -0.24
C LEU A 26 2.99 30.32 0.04
N GLU A 27 3.40 30.28 1.29
CA GLU A 27 4.43 29.35 1.74
C GLU A 27 3.87 27.92 1.74
N TRP A 28 4.63 26.97 1.21
CA TRP A 28 4.13 25.62 0.98
C TRP A 28 5.21 24.56 1.15
N CYS A 29 4.78 23.36 1.49
CA CYS A 29 5.53 22.11 1.33
C CYS A 29 4.55 21.07 0.76
N ILE A 30 4.98 20.28 -0.22
CA ILE A 30 4.14 19.24 -0.84
C ILE A 30 4.67 17.88 -0.43
N TYR A 31 3.81 17.04 0.14
CA TYR A 31 4.15 15.65 0.47
C TYR A 31 3.59 14.70 -0.58
N ARG A 32 4.46 13.97 -1.28
CA ARG A 32 4.07 12.87 -2.15
C ARG A 32 4.20 11.56 -1.37
N LEU A 33 3.08 10.95 -1.06
CA LEU A 33 3.05 9.77 -0.20
C LEU A 33 3.26 8.49 -1.01
N ALA A 34 4.04 7.56 -0.46
CA ALA A 34 4.08 6.17 -0.91
C ALA A 34 2.75 5.45 -0.63
N ALA A 35 2.68 4.15 -0.90
CA ALA A 35 1.51 3.36 -0.59
C ALA A 35 1.24 3.32 0.92
N SER A 36 0.20 4.04 1.35
CA SER A 36 -0.25 4.13 2.75
C SER A 36 -1.55 3.34 2.90
N LEU A 37 -1.43 2.11 3.41
CA LEU A 37 -2.56 1.20 3.52
C LEU A 37 -3.42 1.52 4.76
N PRO A 38 -4.76 1.51 4.66
CA PRO A 38 -5.63 1.74 5.79
C PRO A 38 -5.60 0.56 6.77
N ILE A 39 -5.46 0.85 8.07
CA ILE A 39 -5.46 -0.17 9.15
C ILE A 39 -6.79 -0.93 9.21
N ASN A 40 -7.90 -0.26 8.89
CA ASN A 40 -9.19 -0.91 8.69
C ASN A 40 -9.20 -1.62 7.33
N LEU A 41 -8.52 -2.77 7.29
CA LEU A 41 -8.29 -3.55 6.08
C LEU A 41 -9.62 -3.85 5.37
N LYS A 42 -9.74 -3.33 4.15
CA LYS A 42 -10.80 -3.68 3.21
C LYS A 42 -10.17 -4.44 2.06
N LEU A 43 -10.36 -5.77 2.05
CA LEU A 43 -9.98 -6.60 0.91
C LEU A 43 -11.04 -6.41 -0.19
N ASP A 44 -10.80 -5.39 -1.03
CA ASP A 44 -11.64 -5.01 -2.14
C ASP A 44 -11.04 -5.43 -3.50
N VAL A 45 -11.66 -4.97 -4.57
CA VAL A 45 -11.27 -5.30 -5.94
C VAL A 45 -9.91 -4.71 -6.31
N GLY A 46 -9.55 -3.54 -5.74
CA GLY A 46 -8.35 -2.80 -6.12
C GLY A 46 -7.05 -3.50 -5.79
N MET A 47 -7.05 -4.38 -4.78
CA MET A 47 -5.91 -5.28 -4.48
C MET A 47 -5.51 -6.13 -5.70
N PHE A 48 -6.45 -6.50 -6.56
CA PHE A 48 -6.17 -7.33 -7.73
C PHE A 48 -5.62 -6.55 -8.92
N ASP A 49 -5.74 -5.22 -8.92
CA ASP A 49 -5.33 -4.38 -10.06
C ASP A 49 -3.81 -4.17 -10.12
N VAL A 50 -3.09 -4.47 -9.03
CA VAL A 50 -1.63 -4.32 -8.94
C VAL A 50 -0.93 -5.64 -9.29
N PRO A 51 -0.01 -5.67 -10.27
CA PRO A 51 0.78 -6.85 -10.58
C PRO A 51 1.68 -7.28 -9.44
N LEU A 52 1.83 -8.59 -9.23
CA LEU A 52 2.64 -9.13 -8.15
C LEU A 52 4.13 -8.76 -8.25
N ASN A 53 4.64 -8.52 -9.46
CA ASN A 53 6.01 -8.07 -9.73
C ASN A 53 6.17 -6.54 -9.75
N ASN A 54 5.13 -5.77 -9.44
CA ASN A 54 5.23 -4.31 -9.41
C ASN A 54 6.03 -3.87 -8.19
N ARG A 55 6.96 -2.92 -8.37
CA ARG A 55 7.62 -2.28 -7.23
C ARG A 55 6.63 -1.37 -6.51
N MET A 56 6.69 -1.36 -5.19
CA MET A 56 5.83 -0.53 -4.37
C MET A 56 6.55 -0.25 -3.04
N GLU A 57 6.79 1.02 -2.76
CA GLU A 57 7.21 1.43 -1.41
C GLU A 57 5.99 1.60 -0.50
N TYR A 58 6.03 0.94 0.65
CA TYR A 58 5.04 1.08 1.71
C TYR A 58 5.43 2.20 2.66
N VAL A 59 4.45 2.93 3.19
CA VAL A 59 4.64 3.85 4.33
C VAL A 59 3.53 3.69 5.35
N HIS A 60 3.89 3.57 6.62
CA HIS A 60 2.92 3.41 7.68
C HIS A 60 2.13 4.70 7.92
N THR A 61 0.81 4.63 8.09
CA THR A 61 -0.06 5.80 8.31
C THR A 61 0.39 6.66 9.51
N LYS A 62 0.80 6.03 10.61
CA LYS A 62 1.42 6.71 11.78
C LYS A 62 2.71 7.46 11.43
N ASP A 63 3.53 6.93 10.51
CA ASP A 63 4.78 7.57 10.10
C ASP A 63 4.48 8.76 9.16
N VAL A 64 3.48 8.65 8.29
CA VAL A 64 2.94 9.79 7.51
C VAL A 64 2.46 10.90 8.46
N GLY A 65 1.65 10.55 9.46
CA GLY A 65 1.16 11.51 10.45
C GLY A 65 2.31 12.16 11.22
N TYR A 66 3.34 11.39 11.56
CA TYR A 66 4.53 11.90 12.23
C TYR A 66 5.35 12.85 11.34
N ALA A 67 5.54 12.51 10.06
CA ALA A 67 6.20 13.37 9.08
C ALA A 67 5.49 14.72 8.94
N ILE A 68 4.16 14.72 8.81
CA ILE A 68 3.36 15.94 8.72
C ILE A 68 3.48 16.76 10.02
N ALA A 69 3.35 16.13 11.18
CA ALA A 69 3.46 16.81 12.47
C ALA A 69 4.85 17.42 12.72
N LYS A 70 5.91 16.74 12.28
CA LYS A 70 7.28 17.26 12.29
C LYS A 70 7.46 18.40 11.29
N GLY A 71 6.87 18.26 10.11
CA GLY A 71 6.93 19.24 9.05
C GLY A 71 6.34 20.59 9.44
N VAL A 72 5.19 20.61 10.11
CA VAL A 72 4.57 21.85 10.63
C VAL A 72 5.50 22.63 11.56
N ARG A 73 6.48 21.97 12.19
CA ARG A 73 7.46 22.59 13.09
C ARG A 73 8.83 22.80 12.45
N SER A 74 8.99 22.49 11.16
CA SER A 74 10.27 22.57 10.48
C SER A 74 10.36 23.85 9.65
N GLU A 75 11.47 24.56 9.79
CA GLU A 75 11.77 25.76 8.99
C GLU A 75 12.44 25.40 7.65
N ASN A 76 12.92 24.15 7.51
CA ASN A 76 13.77 23.71 6.40
C ASN A 76 13.02 22.98 5.28
N ILE A 77 11.69 22.89 5.37
CA ILE A 77 10.87 22.13 4.41
C ILE A 77 10.15 23.00 3.39
N TRP A 78 10.16 24.32 3.59
CA TRP A 78 9.39 25.23 2.77
C TRP A 78 9.92 25.28 1.35
N ARG A 79 8.99 25.40 0.41
CA ARG A 79 9.18 25.34 -1.04
C ARG A 79 9.78 24.01 -1.53
N LYS A 80 9.63 22.92 -0.77
CA LYS A 80 10.07 21.58 -1.18
C LYS A 80 8.91 20.65 -1.51
N VAL A 81 9.17 19.74 -2.44
CA VAL A 81 8.36 18.55 -2.68
C VAL A 81 9.10 17.39 -2.02
N LEU A 82 8.53 16.83 -0.96
CA LEU A 82 9.14 15.75 -0.20
C LEU A 82 8.44 14.42 -0.52
N LEU A 83 9.22 13.42 -0.90
CA LEU A 83 8.74 12.05 -1.05
C LEU A 83 8.66 11.41 0.33
N ILE A 84 7.45 11.02 0.76
CA ILE A 84 7.19 10.43 2.08
C ILE A 84 6.94 8.94 1.91
N GLY A 85 7.96 8.14 2.19
CA GLY A 85 7.94 6.68 2.08
C GLY A 85 8.58 6.01 3.30
N GLY A 86 8.44 4.70 3.43
CA GLY A 86 8.99 3.94 4.56
C GLY A 86 10.50 3.67 4.46
N GLY A 87 11.16 4.12 3.40
CA GLY A 87 12.58 3.96 3.16
C GLY A 87 12.96 2.58 2.63
N PRO A 88 14.27 2.28 2.50
CA PRO A 88 14.74 1.02 1.90
C PRO A 88 14.19 -0.25 2.57
N ARG A 89 13.86 -0.20 3.87
CA ARG A 89 13.26 -1.34 4.60
C ARG A 89 11.80 -1.62 4.21
N CYS A 90 11.15 -0.67 3.53
CA CYS A 90 9.76 -0.73 3.10
C CYS A 90 9.61 -0.74 1.57
N GLN A 91 10.70 -0.94 0.83
CA GLN A 91 10.69 -1.12 -0.61
C GLN A 91 10.46 -2.59 -0.93
N TYR A 92 9.27 -2.89 -1.45
CA TYR A 92 8.85 -4.26 -1.73
C TYR A 92 8.45 -4.43 -3.20
N TYR A 93 8.36 -5.67 -3.63
CA TYR A 93 7.44 -6.07 -4.68
C TYR A 93 6.04 -6.27 -4.10
N TYR A 94 5.00 -6.00 -4.88
CA TYR A 94 3.62 -6.10 -4.42
C TYR A 94 3.28 -7.49 -3.86
N ARG A 95 3.86 -8.56 -4.42
CA ARG A 95 3.77 -9.93 -3.90
C ARG A 95 4.09 -10.02 -2.40
N GLU A 96 5.18 -9.40 -1.98
CA GLU A 96 5.65 -9.48 -0.59
C GLU A 96 4.67 -8.77 0.36
N ILE A 97 4.10 -7.65 -0.08
CA ILE A 97 3.08 -6.91 0.69
C ILE A 97 1.83 -7.76 0.86
N VAL A 98 1.25 -8.25 -0.24
CA VAL A 98 -0.02 -9.00 -0.19
C VAL A 98 0.15 -10.33 0.53
N GLU A 99 1.29 -11.01 0.34
CA GLU A 99 1.60 -12.26 1.05
C GLU A 99 1.70 -12.04 2.56
N LYS A 100 2.53 -11.08 3.02
CA LYS A 100 2.66 -10.78 4.45
C LYS A 100 1.32 -10.41 5.10
N VAL A 101 0.49 -9.63 4.39
CA VAL A 101 -0.81 -9.21 4.90
C VAL A 101 -1.80 -10.38 4.95
N LEU A 102 -1.96 -11.14 3.86
CA LEU A 102 -2.94 -12.24 3.79
C LEU A 102 -2.54 -13.44 4.66
N GLU A 103 -1.26 -13.78 4.73
CA GLU A 103 -0.75 -14.79 5.65
C GLU A 103 -0.90 -14.31 7.10
N GLY A 104 -0.56 -13.05 7.38
CA GLY A 104 -0.67 -12.45 8.70
C GLY A 104 -2.08 -12.52 9.30
N ILE A 105 -3.12 -12.37 8.48
CA ILE A 105 -4.52 -12.49 8.91
C ILE A 105 -5.12 -13.90 8.78
N GLY A 106 -4.37 -14.87 8.25
CA GLY A 106 -4.79 -16.27 8.14
C GLY A 106 -5.61 -16.63 6.89
N VAL A 107 -5.64 -15.79 5.87
CA VAL A 107 -6.26 -16.10 4.56
C VAL A 107 -5.30 -16.91 3.69
N GLY A 108 -4.02 -16.62 3.82
CA GLY A 108 -2.93 -17.12 3.01
C GLY A 108 -2.94 -16.60 1.57
N MET A 109 -1.82 -16.76 0.89
CA MET A 109 -1.63 -16.17 -0.44
C MET A 109 -2.66 -16.69 -1.48
N LEU A 110 -3.08 -15.81 -2.39
CA LEU A 110 -4.00 -16.12 -3.49
C LEU A 110 -3.21 -16.46 -4.76
N PRO A 111 -3.79 -17.23 -5.71
CA PRO A 111 -3.15 -17.52 -6.99
C PRO A 111 -2.78 -16.25 -7.75
N GLU A 112 -1.65 -16.31 -8.45
CA GLU A 112 -1.12 -15.20 -9.24
C GLU A 112 -2.08 -14.74 -10.33
N GLU A 113 -2.87 -15.64 -10.91
CA GLU A 113 -3.83 -15.31 -11.95
C GLU A 113 -5.03 -14.51 -11.45
N ALA A 114 -5.14 -14.30 -10.13
CA ALA A 114 -6.10 -13.38 -9.56
C ALA A 114 -5.68 -11.92 -9.69
N PHE A 115 -4.42 -11.64 -10.05
CA PHE A 115 -3.86 -10.30 -10.12
C PHE A 115 -3.63 -9.86 -11.57
N SER A 116 -3.60 -8.54 -11.77
CA SER A 116 -3.32 -7.91 -13.05
C SER A 116 -1.90 -8.21 -13.54
N ASN A 117 -1.69 -8.17 -14.85
CA ASN A 117 -0.36 -8.11 -15.47
C ASN A 117 -0.07 -6.72 -16.07
N VAL A 118 -0.99 -5.77 -15.92
CA VAL A 118 -0.84 -4.40 -16.43
C VAL A 118 -0.06 -3.58 -15.40
N PRO A 119 1.07 -2.94 -15.77
CA PRO A 119 1.87 -2.14 -14.84
C PRO A 119 1.03 -1.10 -14.08
N PHE A 120 1.28 -1.00 -12.79
CA PHE A 120 0.61 -0.06 -11.90
C PHE A 120 1.56 1.07 -11.53
N ALA A 121 1.04 2.30 -11.44
CA ALA A 121 1.82 3.53 -11.30
C ALA A 121 2.34 3.75 -9.86
N THR A 122 3.12 2.78 -9.35
CA THR A 122 3.83 2.82 -8.07
C THR A 122 5.26 2.35 -8.27
N ASP A 123 6.18 2.86 -7.45
CA ASP A 123 7.59 2.46 -7.47
C ASP A 123 8.21 2.72 -6.09
N TRP A 124 9.51 2.48 -5.99
CA TRP A 124 10.36 2.92 -4.90
C TRP A 124 10.71 4.40 -5.05
N MET A 125 10.79 5.12 -3.93
CA MET A 125 11.05 6.55 -3.92
C MET A 125 12.40 6.86 -3.26
N ASP A 126 13.05 7.94 -3.71
CA ASP A 126 14.19 8.50 -2.98
C ASP A 126 13.67 9.34 -1.79
N THR A 127 13.66 8.73 -0.62
CA THR A 127 13.16 9.32 0.62
C THR A 127 14.27 9.85 1.53
N LYS A 128 15.52 9.90 1.05
CA LYS A 128 16.67 10.30 1.87
C LYS A 128 16.51 11.71 2.43
N GLU A 129 16.19 12.69 1.56
CA GLU A 129 16.01 14.09 1.99
C GLU A 129 14.90 14.23 3.02
N SER A 130 13.75 13.58 2.79
CA SER A 130 12.62 13.70 3.70
C SER A 130 12.90 13.07 5.06
N GLU A 131 13.62 11.95 5.09
CA GLU A 131 14.00 11.28 6.34
C GLU A 131 15.06 12.09 7.11
N GLU A 132 16.04 12.69 6.42
CA GLU A 132 17.03 13.59 7.04
C GLU A 132 16.37 14.82 7.66
N LEU A 133 15.32 15.36 7.02
CA LEU A 133 14.60 16.55 7.51
C LEU A 133 13.60 16.24 8.64
N LEU A 134 12.95 15.07 8.61
CA LEU A 134 11.75 14.81 9.43
C LEU A 134 11.88 13.63 10.40
N HIS A 135 12.85 12.74 10.21
CA HIS A 135 13.12 11.57 11.07
C HIS A 135 11.87 10.75 11.43
N TYR A 136 11.12 10.35 10.39
CA TYR A 136 9.77 9.80 10.49
C TYR A 136 9.68 8.30 10.21
N GLN A 137 10.66 7.72 9.50
CA GLN A 137 10.67 6.31 9.12
C GLN A 137 10.92 5.40 10.32
N ARG A 138 9.85 4.87 10.90
CA ARG A 138 9.91 4.10 12.17
C ARG A 138 9.35 2.69 12.03
N ARG A 139 8.40 2.48 11.13
CA ARG A 139 7.60 1.25 11.02
C ARG A 139 7.77 0.59 9.67
N THR A 140 7.57 -0.73 9.65
CA THR A 140 7.56 -1.55 8.44
C THR A 140 6.18 -2.13 8.18
N ILE A 141 6.07 -2.95 7.13
CA ILE A 141 4.86 -3.72 6.86
C ILE A 141 4.52 -4.72 7.98
N ASP A 142 5.50 -5.17 8.77
CA ASP A 142 5.27 -6.12 9.85
C ASP A 142 4.51 -5.45 11.01
N ASP A 143 4.86 -4.19 11.34
CA ASP A 143 4.09 -3.38 12.30
C ASP A 143 2.64 -3.18 11.84
N TYR A 144 2.44 -2.96 10.53
CA TYR A 144 1.12 -2.84 9.94
C TYR A 144 0.30 -4.12 10.07
N VAL A 145 0.91 -5.29 9.82
CA VAL A 145 0.24 -6.58 10.00
C VAL A 145 -0.21 -6.75 11.46
N GLU A 146 0.62 -6.36 12.43
CA GLU A 146 0.23 -6.38 13.84
C GLU A 146 -0.90 -5.40 14.17
N ASP A 147 -0.88 -4.19 13.60
CA ASP A 147 -1.97 -3.22 13.75
C ASP A 147 -3.29 -3.74 13.13
N VAL A 148 -3.24 -4.41 11.98
CA VAL A 148 -4.41 -5.06 11.35
C VAL A 148 -4.91 -6.23 12.21
N LYS A 149 -4.02 -7.07 12.72
CA LYS A 149 -4.40 -8.18 13.63
C LYS A 149 -5.10 -7.66 14.87
N LYS A 150 -4.58 -6.59 15.49
CA LYS A 150 -5.20 -5.92 16.64
C LYS A 150 -6.58 -5.36 16.29
N SER A 151 -6.72 -4.73 15.12
CA SER A 151 -8.01 -4.21 14.63
C SER A 151 -9.04 -5.31 14.39
N LEU A 152 -8.62 -6.47 13.87
CA LEU A 152 -9.50 -7.62 13.65
C LEU A 152 -9.87 -8.36 14.95
N GLY A 153 -8.95 -8.40 15.92
CA GLY A 153 -9.16 -9.04 17.22
C GLY A 153 -9.65 -10.49 17.09
N PHE A 154 -10.74 -10.82 17.77
CA PHE A 154 -11.33 -12.16 17.75
C PHE A 154 -11.82 -12.61 16.36
N ARG A 155 -12.03 -11.67 15.41
CA ARG A 155 -12.43 -12.03 14.04
C ARG A 155 -11.37 -12.85 13.32
N LEU A 156 -10.10 -12.75 13.73
CA LEU A 156 -9.01 -13.59 13.20
C LEU A 156 -9.29 -15.09 13.37
N PHE A 157 -9.91 -15.49 14.47
CA PHE A 157 -10.29 -16.88 14.70
C PHE A 157 -11.28 -17.35 13.63
N PHE A 158 -12.33 -16.56 13.39
CA PHE A 158 -13.32 -16.86 12.36
C PHE A 158 -12.74 -16.80 10.94
N ILE A 159 -11.79 -15.89 10.68
CA ILE A 159 -11.11 -15.83 9.38
C ILE A 159 -10.35 -17.12 9.10
N LYS A 160 -9.62 -17.64 10.11
CA LYS A 160 -8.89 -18.90 9.98
C LYS A 160 -9.85 -20.08 9.82
N LEU A 161 -10.92 -20.13 10.60
CA LEU A 161 -11.91 -21.20 10.56
C LEU A 161 -12.65 -21.28 9.22
N PHE A 162 -13.06 -20.12 8.68
CA PHE A 162 -13.77 -20.01 7.41
C PHE A 162 -12.85 -19.65 6.23
N ARG A 163 -11.55 -19.92 6.35
CA ARG A 163 -10.53 -19.59 5.34
C ARG A 163 -10.94 -20.05 3.93
N PRO A 164 -11.39 -21.31 3.70
CA PRO A 164 -11.85 -21.76 2.39
C PRO A 164 -12.93 -20.85 1.77
N THR A 165 -13.97 -20.53 2.53
CA THR A 165 -15.07 -19.67 2.08
C THR A 165 -14.60 -18.25 1.80
N ILE A 166 -13.74 -17.70 2.66
CA ILE A 166 -13.19 -16.35 2.48
C ILE A 166 -12.34 -16.28 1.21
N ARG A 167 -11.46 -17.27 0.98
CA ARG A 167 -10.65 -17.38 -0.24
C ARG A 167 -11.54 -17.41 -1.48
N TYR A 168 -12.59 -18.23 -1.48
CA TYR A 168 -13.55 -18.29 -2.59
C TYR A 168 -14.21 -16.93 -2.85
N LEU A 169 -14.69 -16.24 -1.80
CA LEU A 169 -15.34 -14.94 -1.92
C LEU A 169 -14.38 -13.85 -2.43
N LEU A 170 -13.11 -13.87 -1.99
CA LEU A 170 -12.08 -12.96 -2.48
C LEU A 170 -11.77 -13.20 -3.95
N LEU A 171 -11.58 -14.46 -4.37
CA LEU A 171 -11.31 -14.80 -5.76
C LEU A 171 -12.47 -14.42 -6.68
N LYS A 172 -13.72 -14.54 -6.21
CA LYS A 172 -14.90 -14.09 -6.96
C LYS A 172 -14.92 -12.57 -7.19
N LYS A 173 -14.23 -11.78 -6.35
CA LYS A 173 -14.08 -10.34 -6.54
C LYS A 173 -13.04 -9.99 -7.60
N SER A 174 -12.01 -10.83 -7.80
CA SER A 174 -10.98 -10.58 -8.81
C SER A 174 -11.60 -10.51 -10.23
N PRO A 175 -11.40 -9.41 -10.98
CA PRO A 175 -11.81 -9.32 -12.38
C PRO A 175 -11.05 -10.31 -13.27
N TYR A 176 -9.84 -10.68 -12.87
CA TYR A 176 -8.91 -11.54 -13.60
C TYR A 176 -9.22 -13.03 -13.42
N TYR A 177 -9.73 -13.41 -12.24
CA TYR A 177 -10.02 -14.80 -11.91
C TYR A 177 -11.41 -15.29 -12.38
N LYS A 178 -12.37 -14.38 -12.63
CA LYS A 178 -13.76 -14.71 -13.01
C LYS A 178 -13.91 -15.57 -14.27
N LYS A 179 -12.87 -15.66 -15.11
CA LYS A 179 -12.89 -16.45 -16.36
C LYS A 179 -12.54 -17.93 -16.17
N ARG A 180 -12.24 -18.38 -14.95
CA ARG A 180 -11.81 -19.77 -14.66
C ARG A 180 -12.65 -20.41 -13.56
N PRO A 181 -12.90 -21.74 -13.64
CA PRO A 181 -13.49 -22.46 -12.52
C PRO A 181 -12.52 -22.44 -11.32
N ILE A 182 -13.03 -22.06 -10.15
CA ILE A 182 -12.22 -22.04 -8.91
C ILE A 182 -12.08 -23.49 -8.43
N SER A 183 -10.87 -24.04 -8.51
CA SER A 183 -10.58 -25.39 -8.05
C SER A 183 -10.67 -25.50 -6.52
N LEU A 184 -11.25 -26.58 -6.02
CA LEU A 184 -11.24 -26.90 -4.58
C LEU A 184 -9.81 -26.94 -4.04
N ARG A 185 -8.83 -27.44 -4.80
CA ARG A 185 -7.44 -27.51 -4.34
C ARG A 185 -6.88 -26.14 -3.92
N ILE A 186 -7.23 -25.07 -4.65
CA ILE A 186 -6.79 -23.69 -4.39
C ILE A 186 -7.50 -23.10 -3.17
N ILE A 187 -8.77 -23.45 -2.97
CA ILE A 187 -9.58 -23.04 -1.84
C ILE A 187 -9.05 -23.64 -0.53
N TRP A 188 -8.65 -24.91 -0.56
CA TRP A 188 -8.20 -25.69 0.60
C TRP A 188 -6.68 -25.67 0.80
N GLU A 189 -5.94 -24.95 -0.03
CA GLU A 189 -4.47 -24.89 0.03
C GLU A 189 -3.97 -24.38 1.39
N GLY A 190 -3.09 -25.15 2.03
CA GLY A 190 -2.53 -24.82 3.34
C GLY A 190 -3.51 -24.88 4.51
N TYR A 191 -4.74 -25.37 4.33
CA TYR A 191 -5.69 -25.60 5.42
C TYR A 191 -5.34 -26.90 6.14
N LYS A 192 -4.84 -26.80 7.37
CA LYS A 192 -4.69 -27.93 8.30
C LYS A 192 -5.64 -27.66 9.47
N LEU A 193 -6.49 -28.64 9.79
CA LEU A 193 -7.34 -28.62 10.98
C LEU A 193 -6.49 -28.58 12.24
#